data_AF-A0A2D9C6Q0-F1
#
_entry.id   AF-A0A2D9C6Q0-F1
#
_cell.length_a   1.000
_cell.length_b   1.000
_cell.length_c   1.000
_cell.angle_alpha   90.00
_cell.angle_beta   90.00
_cell.angle_gamma   90.00
#
_symmetry.space_group_name_H-M   'P 1'
#
loop_
_entity.id
_entity.type
_entity.pdbx_description
1 polymer ?
#
loop_
_entity_poly.entity_id
_entity_poly.type
_entity_poly.pdbx_seq_one_letter_code
_entity_poly.pdbx_strand_id
1 'polypeptide(L)'
;MALTKTTVNEKIEVINHGTWSSVQVRTATIISEDGTEISRTFHRHVLTPDADLSAEDADVAAIAVTVFTDEAKAAYAASQED
;
A
#
# COMPACT_ATOMS: atom_id res chain seq x y z
N MET A 1 -19.33 3.07 27.44
CA MET A 1 -18.09 3.63 26.89
C MET A 1 -17.23 2.50 26.41
N ALA A 2 -17.37 2.15 25.14
CA ALA A 2 -16.52 1.19 24.44
C ALA A 2 -15.65 1.95 23.44
N LEU A 3 -14.33 1.87 23.63
CA LEU A 3 -13.36 2.34 22.64
C LEU A 3 -13.03 1.19 21.70
N THR A 4 -13.20 1.41 20.40
CA THR A 4 -12.79 0.46 19.36
C THR A 4 -11.66 1.03 18.52
N LYS A 5 -10.72 0.17 18.13
CA LYS A 5 -9.62 0.49 17.22
C LYS A 5 -9.74 -0.38 15.98
N THR A 6 -9.80 0.24 14.81
CA THR A 6 -9.83 -0.45 13.52
C THR A 6 -8.68 0.05 12.66
N THR A 7 -8.09 -0.86 11.89
CA THR A 7 -7.06 -0.53 10.89
C THR A 7 -7.58 -0.97 9.52
N VAL A 8 -7.48 -0.08 8.53
CA VAL A 8 -7.95 -0.35 7.16
C VAL A 8 -7.01 0.30 6.14
N ASN A 9 -6.75 -0.39 5.03
CA ASN A 9 -6.11 0.21 3.86
C ASN A 9 -7.13 1.10 3.15
N GLU A 10 -7.16 2.37 3.57
CA GLU A 10 -8.14 3.35 3.10
C GLU A 10 -7.87 3.79 1.66
N LYS A 11 -6.60 3.72 1.23
CA LYS A 11 -6.19 4.07 -0.13
C LYS A 11 -5.09 3.13 -0.60
N ILE A 12 -5.24 2.59 -1.81
CA ILE A 12 -4.19 1.88 -2.54
C ILE A 12 -4.16 2.51 -3.93
N GLU A 13 -3.02 3.07 -4.34
CA GLU A 13 -2.88 3.76 -5.62
C GLU A 13 -1.65 3.29 -6.39
N VAL A 14 -1.81 3.13 -7.70
CA VAL A 14 -0.73 2.75 -8.61
C VAL A 14 -0.17 4.02 -9.23
N ILE A 15 1.13 4.25 -9.06
CA ILE A 15 1.87 5.38 -9.63
C ILE A 15 2.71 4.85 -10.79
N ASN A 16 2.40 5.29 -12.00
CA ASN A 16 3.12 4.89 -13.20
C ASN A 16 4.34 5.79 -13.43
N HIS A 17 5.52 5.19 -13.58
CA HIS A 17 6.81 5.86 -13.86
C HIS A 17 7.26 5.67 -15.31
N GLY A 18 6.33 5.34 -16.21
CA GLY A 18 6.60 4.98 -17.60
C GLY A 18 6.68 3.47 -17.78
N THR A 19 7.88 2.90 -17.62
CA THR A 19 8.16 1.48 -17.90
C THR A 19 7.88 0.55 -16.71
N TRP A 20 7.71 1.11 -15.52
CA TRP A 20 7.36 0.39 -14.30
C TRP A 20 6.41 1.24 -13.45
N SER A 21 5.80 0.66 -12.42
CA SER A 21 4.92 1.37 -11.50
C SER A 21 5.30 1.08 -10.05
N SER A 22 5.00 2.00 -9.14
CA SER A 22 4.99 1.75 -7.69
C SER A 22 3.56 1.72 -7.15
N VAL A 23 3.35 1.04 -6.03
CA VAL A 23 2.05 1.02 -5.32
C VAL A 23 2.22 1.82 -4.03
N GLN A 24 1.40 2.85 -3.83
CA GLN A 24 1.37 3.59 -2.57
C GLN A 24 0.15 3.16 -1.77
N VAL A 25 0.36 2.85 -0.50
CA VAL A 25 -0.68 2.39 0.42
C VAL A 25 -0.81 3.42 1.53
N ARG A 26 -2.06 3.79 1.86
CA ARG A 26 -2.39 4.57 3.05
C ARG A 26 -3.27 3.74 3.97
N THR A 27 -2.70 3.35 5.09
CA THR A 27 -3.40 2.65 6.16
C THR A 27 -3.93 3.67 7.17
N ALA A 28 -5.24 3.67 7.40
CA ALA A 28 -5.89 4.47 8.42
C ALA A 28 -6.04 3.65 9.71
N THR A 29 -5.63 4.23 10.84
CA THR A 29 -5.99 3.74 12.17
C THR A 29 -7.09 4.63 12.72
N ILE A 30 -8.26 4.05 12.98
CA ILE A 30 -9.48 4.74 13.40
C ILE A 30 -9.80 4.33 14.83
N ILE A 31 -9.97 5.31 15.72
CA ILE A 31 -10.46 5.12 17.08
C ILE A 31 -11.88 5.66 17.17
N SER A 32 -12.81 4.84 17.66
CA SER A 32 -14.22 5.23 17.85
C SER A 32 -14.66 5.05 19.30
N GLU A 33 -15.52 5.94 19.79
CA GLU A 33 -16.22 5.81 21.07
C GLU A 33 -17.71 5.60 20.80
N ASP A 34 -18.24 4.47 21.28
CA ASP A 34 -19.65 4.09 21.13
C ASP A 34 -20.14 4.22 19.65
N GLY A 35 -19.26 3.87 18.70
CA GLY A 35 -19.52 3.88 17.26
C GLY A 35 -19.26 5.21 16.54
N THR A 36 -18.94 6.28 17.28
CA THR A 36 -18.57 7.58 16.70
C THR A 36 -17.05 7.67 16.57
N GLU A 37 -16.54 7.93 15.37
CA GLU A 37 -15.12 8.17 15.15
C GLU A 37 -14.66 9.43 15.90
N ILE A 38 -13.64 9.29 16.75
CA ILE A 38 -13.06 10.39 17.52
C ILE A 38 -11.63 10.73 17.09
N SER A 39 -10.94 9.80 16.44
CA SER A 39 -9.57 10.00 15.98
C SER A 39 -9.27 9.14 14.76
N ARG A 40 -8.48 9.70 13.85
CA ARG A 40 -7.96 9.02 12.67
C ARG A 40 -6.51 9.42 12.44
N THR A 41 -5.62 8.44 12.34
CA THR A 41 -4.22 8.64 11.98
C THR A 41 -3.87 7.82 10.75
N PHE A 42 -2.84 8.26 10.02
CA PHE A 42 -2.46 7.67 8.74
C PHE A 42 -1.00 7.23 8.76
N HIS A 43 -0.76 6.00 8.33
CA HIS A 43 0.56 5.51 7.93
C HIS A 43 0.59 5.37 6.41
N ARG A 44 1.73 5.64 5.78
CA ARG A 44 1.91 5.46 4.35
C ARG A 44 3.19 4.68 4.09
N HIS A 45 3.12 3.73 3.17
CA HIS A 45 4.28 3.03 2.63
C HIS A 45 4.16 2.93 1.11
N VAL A 46 5.30 2.67 0.48
CA VAL A 46 5.42 2.52 -0.97
C VAL A 46 6.04 1.17 -1.24
N LEU A 47 5.44 0.43 -2.17
CA LEU A 47 5.96 -0.81 -2.71
C LEU A 47 6.51 -0.53 -4.11
N THR A 48 7.72 -0.99 -4.35
CA THR A 48 8.39 -1.01 -5.65
C THR A 48 8.33 -2.43 -6.24
N PRO A 49 8.61 -2.62 -7.54
CA PRO A 49 8.50 -3.93 -8.18
C PRO A 49 9.33 -5.06 -7.57
N ASP A 50 10.38 -4.75 -6.83
CA ASP A 50 11.24 -5.68 -6.09
C ASP A 50 10.80 -5.93 -4.63
N ALA A 51 9.72 -5.30 -4.17
CA ALA A 51 9.24 -5.45 -2.80
C ALA A 51 8.81 -6.89 -2.47
N ASP A 52 9.11 -7.34 -1.25
CA ASP A 52 8.55 -8.57 -0.70
C ASP A 52 7.10 -8.34 -0.26
N LEU A 53 6.17 -9.03 -0.92
CA LEU A 53 4.74 -8.90 -0.67
C LEU A 53 4.21 -9.91 0.37
N SER A 54 5.08 -10.74 0.95
CA SER A 54 4.68 -11.82 1.88
C SER A 54 4.04 -11.32 3.18
N ALA A 55 4.35 -10.08 3.58
CA ALA A 55 3.85 -9.44 4.78
C ALA A 55 2.74 -8.41 4.52
N GLU A 56 2.35 -8.19 3.26
CA GLU A 56 1.32 -7.22 2.89
C GLU A 56 -0.09 -7.81 3.05
N ASP A 57 -1.06 -6.93 3.31
CA ASP A 57 -2.47 -7.32 3.33
C ASP A 57 -2.92 -7.85 1.95
N ALA A 58 -3.91 -8.76 1.96
CA ALA A 58 -4.31 -9.47 0.74
C ALA A 58 -4.79 -8.54 -0.39
N ASP A 59 -5.40 -7.40 -0.07
CA ASP A 59 -5.84 -6.41 -1.05
C ASP A 59 -4.66 -5.65 -1.69
N VAL A 60 -3.69 -5.25 -0.87
CA VAL A 60 -2.44 -4.63 -1.32
C VAL A 60 -1.65 -5.62 -2.18
N ALA A 61 -1.46 -6.85 -1.72
CA ALA A 61 -0.73 -7.89 -2.43
C ALA A 61 -1.37 -8.19 -3.79
N ALA A 62 -2.71 -8.28 -3.86
CA ALA A 62 -3.41 -8.54 -5.13
C ALA A 62 -3.17 -7.44 -6.17
N ILE A 63 -3.19 -6.16 -5.75
CA ILE A 63 -2.91 -5.03 -6.63
C ILE A 63 -1.43 -5.04 -7.04
N ALA A 64 -0.52 -5.20 -6.09
CA ALA A 64 0.92 -5.20 -6.33
C ALA A 64 1.35 -6.32 -7.29
N VAL A 65 0.88 -7.56 -7.09
CA VAL A 65 1.16 -8.69 -7.99
C VAL A 65 0.68 -8.42 -9.42
N THR A 66 -0.44 -7.71 -9.57
CA THR A 66 -0.99 -7.39 -10.89
C THR A 66 -0.11 -6.39 -11.65
N VAL A 67 0.51 -5.43 -10.96
CA VAL A 67 1.29 -4.36 -11.61
C VAL A 67 2.80 -4.59 -11.62
N PHE A 68 3.32 -5.44 -10.72
CA PHE A 68 4.73 -5.83 -10.67
C PHE A 68 5.00 -7.06 -11.53
N THR A 69 4.73 -6.92 -12.84
CA THR A 69 5.05 -7.94 -13.84
C THR A 69 6.57 -8.12 -13.97
N ASP A 70 7.01 -9.20 -14.62
CA ASP A 70 8.44 -9.44 -14.83
C ASP A 70 9.09 -8.33 -15.67
N GLU A 71 8.36 -7.73 -16.62
CA GLU A 71 8.81 -6.58 -17.38
C GLU A 71 8.96 -5.33 -16.48
N ALA A 72 8.00 -5.08 -15.60
CA ALA A 72 8.07 -3.96 -14.66
C ALA A 72 9.24 -4.12 -13.67
N LYS A 73 9.52 -5.35 -13.22
CA LYS A 73 10.69 -5.66 -12.37
C LYS A 73 12.00 -5.40 -13.10
N ALA A 74 12.13 -5.86 -14.35
CA ALA A 74 13.32 -5.62 -15.16
C ALA A 74 13.53 -4.11 -15.43
N ALA A 75 12.45 -3.39 -15.76
CA ALA A 75 12.49 -1.94 -15.98
C ALA A 75 12.85 -1.16 -14.70
N TYR A 76 12.33 -1.57 -13.55
CA TYR A 76 12.71 -0.97 -12.27
C TYR A 76 14.18 -1.21 -11.95
N ALA A 77 14.67 -2.45 -12.07
CA ALA A 77 16.08 -2.76 -11.84
C ALA A 77 17.01 -1.90 -12.71
N ALA A 78 16.70 -1.76 -14.01
CA ALA A 78 17.45 -0.88 -14.92
C ALA A 78 17.42 0.60 -14.49
N SER A 79 16.31 1.07 -13.89
CA SER A 79 16.21 2.45 -13.38
C SER A 79 17.03 2.72 -12.11
N GLN A 80 17.56 1.68 -11.46
CA GLN A 80 18.41 1.82 -10.27
C GLN A 80 19.91 1.80 -10.61
N GLU A 81 20.29 1.60 -11.87
CA GLU A 81 21.69 1.51 -12.33
C GLU A 81 22.29 2.85 -12.78
N ASP A 82 21.56 3.97 -12.63
CA ASP A 82 22.02 5.34 -12.85
C ASP A 82 22.69 5.96 -11.61
#